data_AF-A0A8S3IPR3-F1
#
_entry.id   AF-A0A8S3IPR3-F1
#
_cell.length_a   1.000
_cell.length_b   1.000
_cell.length_c   1.000
_cell.angle_alpha   90.00
_cell.angle_beta   90.00
_cell.angle_gamma   90.00
#
_symmetry.space_group_name_H-M   'P 1'
#
loop_
_entity.id
_entity.type
_entity.pdbx_description
1 polymer ?
#
loop_
_entity_poly.entity_id
_entity_poly.type
_entity_poly.pdbx_seq_one_letter_code
_entity_poly.pdbx_strand_id
1 'polypeptide(L)'
;MGVSKLVDLLQDEREVIRNDALLLLQILTRYNTNIQKIVAFENGFERLFEILASEGGSDGLVTVEDCLSVLLNLLQNNASNQSYFREGSYIRRLVDFFELGSIGEKRWSAQKVTNVHLLLQTIRILVSPTNSHQNILACQRSVSQCGLLHRLCVMLTLTTIPADVLAE
;
A
#
# COMPACT_ATOMS: atom_id res chain seq x y z
N MET A 1 -0.23 13.06 -21.39
CA MET A 1 1.16 12.68 -21.73
C MET A 1 2.22 13.19 -20.73
N GLY A 2 1.92 14.10 -19.80
CA GLY A 2 2.91 14.49 -18.77
C GLY A 2 3.04 13.46 -17.66
N VAL A 3 1.94 13.18 -16.95
CA VAL A 3 1.91 12.22 -15.83
C VAL A 3 2.30 10.80 -16.27
N SER A 4 1.85 10.35 -17.45
CA SER A 4 2.21 9.03 -18.00
C SER A 4 3.74 8.81 -18.05
N LYS A 5 4.49 9.81 -18.53
CA LYS A 5 5.96 9.74 -18.56
C LYS A 5 6.60 9.67 -17.18
N LEU A 6 5.96 10.23 -16.15
CA LEU A 6 6.46 10.13 -14.78
C LEU A 6 6.21 8.74 -14.20
N VAL A 7 5.11 8.10 -14.58
CA VAL A 7 4.85 6.70 -14.22
C VAL A 7 5.84 5.76 -14.91
N ASP A 8 6.25 6.06 -16.15
CA ASP A 8 7.30 5.31 -16.85
C ASP A 8 8.65 5.34 -16.11
N LEU A 9 8.98 6.43 -15.42
CA LEU A 9 10.21 6.55 -14.62
C LEU A 9 10.25 5.59 -13.42
N LEU A 10 9.11 5.02 -13.01
CA LEU A 10 9.09 3.98 -11.97
C LEU A 10 9.74 2.66 -12.42
N GLN A 11 10.01 2.50 -13.72
CA GLN A 11 10.74 1.35 -14.27
C GLN A 11 12.19 1.68 -14.64
N ASP A 12 12.68 2.87 -14.29
CA ASP A 12 14.07 3.20 -14.58
C ASP A 12 15.01 2.28 -13.80
N GLU A 13 15.99 1.67 -14.49
CA GLU A 13 16.98 0.77 -13.88
C GLU A 13 17.87 1.49 -12.86
N ARG A 14 17.97 2.83 -12.96
CA ARG A 14 18.71 3.65 -12.02
C ARG A 14 17.82 3.94 -10.82
N GLU A 15 18.08 3.25 -9.70
CA GLU A 15 17.33 3.39 -8.45
C GLU A 15 17.12 4.85 -8.02
N VAL A 16 18.14 5.70 -8.19
CA VAL A 16 18.05 7.13 -7.86
C VAL A 16 16.91 7.82 -8.63
N ILE A 17 16.77 7.55 -9.93
CA ILE A 17 15.73 8.16 -10.77
C ILE A 17 14.36 7.63 -10.38
N ARG A 18 14.25 6.31 -10.19
CA ARG A 18 13.01 5.66 -9.76
C ARG A 18 12.53 6.20 -8.41
N ASN A 19 13.43 6.35 -7.44
CA ASN A 19 13.12 6.83 -6.10
C ASN A 19 12.74 8.32 -6.11
N ASP A 20 13.44 9.17 -6.87
CA ASP A 20 13.05 10.56 -7.06
C ASP A 20 11.69 10.69 -7.79
N ALA A 21 11.38 9.77 -8.70
CA ALA A 21 10.08 9.71 -9.35
C ALA A 21 8.95 9.34 -8.37
N LEU A 22 9.19 8.46 -7.39
CA LEU A 22 8.22 8.17 -6.32
C LEU A 22 7.92 9.43 -5.51
N LEU A 23 8.95 10.18 -5.10
CA LEU A 23 8.77 11.44 -4.35
C LEU A 23 7.99 12.48 -5.16
N LEU A 24 8.30 12.61 -6.46
CA LEU A 24 7.57 13.51 -7.34
C LEU A 24 6.10 13.10 -7.49
N LEU A 25 5.83 11.81 -7.68
CA LEU A 25 4.46 11.28 -7.76
C LEU A 25 3.71 11.46 -6.44
N GLN A 26 4.37 11.31 -5.30
CA GLN A 26 3.78 11.55 -3.97
C GLN A 26 3.29 13.00 -3.86
N ILE A 27 4.07 13.97 -4.33
CA ILE A 27 3.68 15.39 -4.33
C ILE A 27 2.53 15.64 -5.31
N LEU A 28 2.62 15.11 -6.54
CA LEU A 28 1.62 15.35 -7.58
C LEU A 28 0.25 14.71 -7.31
N THR A 29 0.24 13.56 -6.65
CA THR A 29 -0.99 12.81 -6.34
C THR A 29 -1.68 13.32 -5.08
N ARG A 30 -1.00 14.13 -4.26
CA ARG A 30 -1.55 14.68 -3.02
C ARG A 30 -2.77 15.57 -3.31
N TYR A 31 -3.93 15.15 -2.80
CA TYR A 31 -5.22 15.87 -2.90
C TYR A 31 -5.70 16.17 -4.33
N ASN A 32 -5.18 15.49 -5.37
CA ASN A 32 -5.62 15.68 -6.76
C ASN A 32 -6.19 14.39 -7.35
N THR A 33 -7.51 14.25 -7.30
CA THR A 33 -8.22 13.03 -7.74
C THR A 33 -8.08 12.76 -9.24
N ASN A 34 -7.89 13.79 -10.06
CA ASN A 34 -7.66 13.62 -11.51
C ASN A 34 -6.28 13.02 -11.78
N ILE A 35 -5.24 13.53 -11.13
CA ILE A 35 -3.88 12.97 -11.27
C ILE A 35 -3.84 11.55 -10.70
N GLN A 36 -4.46 11.31 -9.55
CA GLN A 36 -4.54 9.96 -8.96
C GLN A 36 -5.18 8.95 -9.93
N LYS A 37 -6.26 9.34 -10.63
CA LYS A 37 -6.91 8.48 -11.63
C LYS A 37 -6.00 8.22 -12.84
N ILE A 38 -5.28 9.24 -13.31
CA ILE A 38 -4.33 9.08 -14.41
C ILE A 38 -3.22 8.10 -14.01
N VAL A 39 -2.60 8.27 -12.84
CA VAL A 39 -1.54 7.37 -12.36
C VAL A 39 -2.06 5.93 -12.25
N ALA A 40 -3.27 5.73 -11.71
CA ALA A 40 -3.87 4.40 -11.63
C ALA A 40 -4.12 3.78 -13.01
N PHE A 41 -4.58 4.58 -13.98
CA PHE A 41 -4.83 4.15 -15.36
C PHE A 41 -3.56 3.75 -16.10
N GLU A 42 -2.44 4.44 -15.83
CA GLU A 42 -1.12 4.16 -16.41
C GLU A 42 -0.40 2.99 -15.69
N ASN A 43 -1.14 2.01 -15.17
CA ASN A 43 -0.64 0.86 -14.41
C ASN A 43 0.16 1.21 -13.13
N GLY A 44 -0.08 2.38 -12.53
CA GLY A 44 0.67 2.83 -11.36
C GLY A 44 0.60 1.85 -10.17
N PHE A 45 -0.54 1.20 -9.92
CA PHE A 45 -0.63 0.20 -8.85
C PHE A 45 0.30 -1.00 -9.08
N GLU A 46 0.35 -1.55 -10.29
CA GLU A 46 1.24 -2.67 -10.62
C GLU A 46 2.70 -2.30 -10.33
N ARG A 47 3.14 -1.15 -10.83
CA ARG A 47 4.52 -0.66 -10.64
C ARG A 47 4.87 -0.44 -9.18
N LEU A 48 3.96 0.13 -8.39
CA LEU A 48 4.18 0.32 -6.95
C LEU A 48 4.33 -1.03 -6.24
N PHE A 49 3.52 -2.04 -6.58
CA PHE A 49 3.64 -3.36 -5.98
C PHE A 49 4.93 -4.09 -6.40
N GLU A 50 5.37 -3.93 -7.65
CA GLU A 50 6.67 -4.44 -8.12
C GLU A 50 7.82 -3.86 -7.29
N ILE A 51 7.80 -2.54 -7.05
CA ILE A 51 8.79 -1.85 -6.20
C ILE A 51 8.73 -2.36 -4.75
N LEU A 52 7.53 -2.46 -4.17
CA LEU A 52 7.37 -2.99 -2.81
C LEU A 52 7.96 -4.40 -2.66
N ALA A 53 7.73 -5.27 -3.65
CA ALA A 53 8.27 -6.62 -3.65
C ALA A 53 9.80 -6.63 -3.81
N SER A 54 10.35 -5.80 -4.71
CA SER A 54 11.80 -5.75 -4.96
C SER A 54 12.59 -5.15 -3.79
N GLU A 55 11.99 -4.22 -3.04
CA GLU A 55 12.62 -3.52 -1.93
C GLU A 55 12.47 -4.25 -0.57
N GLY A 56 11.97 -5.49 -0.56
CA GLY A 56 11.87 -6.31 0.66
C GLY A 56 10.57 -6.15 1.45
N GLY A 57 9.52 -5.60 0.85
CA GLY A 57 8.20 -5.50 1.48
C GLY A 57 8.23 -4.68 2.76
N SER A 58 7.58 -5.16 3.83
CA SER A 58 7.55 -4.43 5.10
C SER A 58 8.93 -4.28 5.76
N ASP A 59 9.90 -5.14 5.42
CA ASP A 59 11.29 -5.07 5.89
C ASP A 59 12.18 -4.09 5.11
N GLY A 60 11.64 -3.50 4.03
CA GLY A 60 12.38 -2.55 3.22
C GLY A 60 12.69 -1.22 3.90
N LEU A 61 13.58 -0.45 3.25
CA LEU A 61 14.03 0.86 3.72
C LEU A 61 13.01 1.98 3.38
N VAL A 62 13.46 3.23 3.40
CA VAL A 62 12.65 4.42 3.15
C VAL A 62 11.95 4.38 1.79
N THR A 63 12.52 3.73 0.77
CA THR A 63 11.89 3.55 -0.55
C THR A 63 10.50 2.92 -0.44
N VAL A 64 10.32 1.96 0.48
CA VAL A 64 9.03 1.30 0.71
C VAL A 64 8.02 2.29 1.32
N GLU A 65 8.44 3.11 2.27
CA GLU A 65 7.60 4.16 2.85
C GLU A 65 7.14 5.17 1.80
N ASP A 66 8.04 5.62 0.93
CA ASP A 66 7.70 6.52 -0.17
C ASP A 66 6.70 5.87 -1.13
N CYS A 67 6.92 4.61 -1.47
CA CYS A 67 6.03 3.83 -2.33
C CYS A 67 4.64 3.65 -1.72
N LEU A 68 4.55 3.28 -0.44
CA LEU A 68 3.29 3.15 0.29
C LEU A 68 2.57 4.51 0.42
N SER A 69 3.32 5.59 0.56
CA SER A 69 2.76 6.94 0.59
C SER A 69 2.09 7.33 -0.73
N VAL A 70 2.71 6.99 -1.88
CA VAL A 70 2.06 7.16 -3.19
C VAL A 70 0.80 6.30 -3.25
N LEU A 71 0.88 5.03 -2.85
CA LEU A 71 -0.27 4.12 -2.83
C LEU A 71 -1.45 4.68 -2.01
N LEU A 72 -1.18 5.22 -0.82
CA LEU A 72 -2.18 5.86 0.03
C LEU A 72 -2.81 7.07 -0.65
N ASN A 73 -2.00 7.95 -1.25
CA ASN A 73 -2.52 9.10 -2.00
C ASN A 73 -3.45 8.67 -3.13
N LEU A 74 -3.13 7.58 -3.84
CA LEU A 74 -3.97 7.08 -4.93
C LEU A 74 -5.34 6.57 -4.46
N LEU A 75 -5.45 6.10 -3.21
CA LEU A 75 -6.67 5.50 -2.67
C LEU A 75 -7.50 6.46 -1.80
N GLN A 76 -6.82 7.39 -1.11
CA GLN A 76 -7.47 8.28 -0.17
C GLN A 76 -8.47 9.20 -0.87
N ASN A 77 -9.73 9.16 -0.39
CA ASN A 77 -10.83 9.96 -0.93
C ASN A 77 -11.06 9.78 -2.45
N ASN A 78 -10.71 8.62 -3.01
CA ASN A 78 -10.87 8.33 -4.44
C ASN A 78 -11.60 7.00 -4.68
N ALA A 79 -12.93 7.04 -4.64
CA ALA A 79 -13.78 5.85 -4.80
C ALA A 79 -13.56 5.11 -6.14
N SER A 80 -13.19 5.83 -7.19
CA SER A 80 -12.86 5.25 -8.50
C SER A 80 -11.62 4.37 -8.41
N ASN A 81 -10.55 4.90 -7.81
CA ASN A 81 -9.32 4.16 -7.62
C ASN A 81 -9.49 3.01 -6.63
N GLN A 82 -10.26 3.18 -5.56
CA GLN A 82 -10.58 2.08 -4.63
C GLN A 82 -11.31 0.92 -5.32
N SER A 83 -12.26 1.24 -6.20
CA SER A 83 -12.99 0.22 -6.97
C SER A 83 -12.08 -0.49 -7.97
N TYR A 84 -11.26 0.28 -8.71
CA TYR A 84 -10.26 -0.26 -9.62
C TYR A 84 -9.23 -1.16 -8.89
N PHE A 85 -8.78 -0.72 -7.71
CA PHE A 85 -7.86 -1.48 -6.86
C PHE A 85 -8.43 -2.82 -6.41
N ARG A 86 -9.71 -2.84 -6.02
CA ARG A 86 -10.42 -4.07 -5.66
C ARG A 86 -10.57 -5.00 -6.88
N GLU A 87 -11.04 -4.46 -8.00
CA GLU A 87 -11.33 -5.23 -9.22
C GLU A 87 -10.04 -5.79 -9.87
N GLY A 88 -8.93 -5.06 -9.76
CA GLY A 88 -7.60 -5.52 -10.15
C GLY A 88 -6.96 -6.54 -9.19
N SER A 89 -7.69 -7.02 -8.17
CA SER A 89 -7.20 -8.00 -7.19
C SER A 89 -5.97 -7.56 -6.36
N TYR A 90 -5.69 -6.26 -6.30
CA TYR A 90 -4.54 -5.73 -5.54
C TYR A 90 -4.68 -5.91 -4.02
N ILE A 91 -5.92 -6.00 -3.50
CA ILE A 91 -6.18 -6.32 -2.08
C ILE A 91 -5.53 -7.66 -1.68
N ARG A 92 -5.56 -8.66 -2.57
CA ARG A 92 -4.95 -9.97 -2.29
C ARG A 92 -3.43 -9.86 -2.15
N ARG A 93 -2.79 -9.02 -2.95
CA ARG A 93 -1.33 -8.83 -2.94
C ARG A 93 -0.82 -8.18 -1.66
N LEU A 94 -1.68 -7.44 -0.94
CA LEU A 94 -1.31 -6.87 0.36
C LEU A 94 -0.95 -7.96 1.38
N VAL A 95 -1.52 -9.16 1.26
CA VAL A 95 -1.28 -10.28 2.19
C VAL A 95 0.21 -10.62 2.29
N ASP A 96 0.92 -10.54 1.17
CA ASP A 96 2.33 -10.93 1.06
C ASP A 96 3.26 -9.98 1.84
N PHE A 97 2.80 -8.76 2.16
CA PHE A 97 3.60 -7.78 2.91
C PHE A 97 3.36 -7.80 4.42
N PHE A 98 2.35 -8.53 4.88
CA PHE A 98 2.14 -8.81 6.31
C PHE A 98 2.88 -10.07 6.72
N GLU A 99 4.19 -10.14 6.43
CA GLU A 99 5.04 -11.21 6.95
C GLU A 99 5.15 -11.10 8.47
N LEU A 100 4.44 -12.01 9.14
CA LEU A 100 4.52 -12.21 10.57
C LEU A 100 5.92 -12.73 10.82
N GLY A 101 6.77 -11.88 11.40
CA GLY A 101 8.22 -12.00 11.44
C GLY A 101 8.75 -13.42 11.42
N SER A 102 9.80 -13.64 10.62
CA SER A 102 10.59 -14.87 10.60
C SER A 102 10.76 -15.39 12.03
N ILE A 103 10.50 -16.69 12.23
CA ILE A 103 10.58 -17.37 13.53
C ILE A 103 11.95 -17.03 14.16
N GLY A 104 11.96 -16.08 15.11
CA GLY A 104 13.20 -15.60 15.74
C GLY A 104 13.43 -14.08 15.77
N GLU A 105 12.68 -13.26 15.02
CA GLU A 105 12.79 -11.80 15.12
C GLU A 105 12.23 -11.28 16.46
N LYS A 106 13.15 -10.92 17.37
CA LYS A 106 12.79 -10.43 18.71
C LYS A 106 12.31 -8.99 18.75
N ARG A 107 12.58 -8.16 17.72
CA ARG A 107 12.21 -6.74 17.71
C ARG A 107 12.17 -6.18 16.29
N TRP A 108 11.07 -5.53 15.93
CA TRP A 108 10.93 -4.81 14.66
C TRP A 108 11.78 -3.53 14.66
N SER A 109 12.33 -3.17 13.49
CA SER A 109 12.96 -1.87 13.29
C SER A 109 11.90 -0.77 13.26
N ALA A 110 12.30 0.49 13.52
CA ALA A 110 11.39 1.63 13.41
C ALA A 110 10.81 1.78 11.99
N GLN A 111 11.62 1.50 10.96
CA GLN A 111 11.17 1.55 9.57
C GLN A 111 10.12 0.48 9.27
N LYS A 112 10.32 -0.76 9.75
CA LYS A 112 9.33 -1.85 9.59
C LYS A 112 7.99 -1.47 10.23
N VAL A 113 8.04 -0.88 11.42
CA VAL A 113 6.84 -0.36 12.10
C VAL A 113 6.13 0.67 11.22
N THR A 114 6.84 1.68 10.71
CA THR A 114 6.28 2.68 9.78
C THR A 114 5.66 2.02 8.54
N ASN A 115 6.36 1.10 7.89
CA ASN A 115 5.88 0.43 6.68
C ASN A 115 4.59 -0.37 6.97
N VAL A 116 4.54 -1.10 8.09
CA VAL A 116 3.36 -1.86 8.51
C VAL A 116 2.19 -0.93 8.83
N HIS A 117 2.43 0.20 9.49
CA HIS A 117 1.40 1.21 9.73
C HIS A 117 0.78 1.72 8.41
N LEU A 118 1.60 2.04 7.41
CA LEU A 118 1.10 2.49 6.10
C LEU A 118 0.33 1.39 5.35
N LEU A 119 0.74 0.12 5.49
CA LEU A 119 -0.01 -1.02 4.96
C LEU A 119 -1.38 -1.18 5.66
N LEU A 120 -1.44 -1.06 6.99
CA LEU A 120 -2.69 -1.09 7.75
C LEU A 120 -3.60 0.07 7.35
N GLN A 121 -3.05 1.27 7.18
CA GLN A 121 -3.78 2.44 6.70
C GLN A 121 -4.37 2.23 5.30
N THR A 122 -3.64 1.55 4.41
CA THR A 122 -4.16 1.19 3.09
C THR A 122 -5.44 0.36 3.21
N ILE A 123 -5.46 -0.62 4.11
CA ILE A 123 -6.64 -1.45 4.38
C ILE A 123 -7.77 -0.59 4.96
N ARG A 124 -7.46 0.26 5.94
CA ARG A 124 -8.45 1.15 6.58
C ARG A 124 -9.10 2.10 5.58
N ILE A 125 -8.37 2.64 4.62
CA ILE A 125 -8.93 3.50 3.56
C ILE A 125 -9.97 2.74 2.73
N LEU A 126 -9.72 1.47 2.40
CA LEU A 126 -10.64 0.67 1.59
C LEU A 126 -11.95 0.35 2.32
N VAL A 127 -11.92 0.21 3.64
CA VAL A 127 -13.08 -0.09 4.49
C VAL A 127 -13.56 1.09 5.33
N SER A 128 -13.11 2.31 4.99
CA SER A 128 -13.43 3.52 5.75
C SER A 128 -14.95 3.76 5.83
N PRO A 129 -15.50 4.13 6.99
CA PRO A 129 -16.92 4.49 7.14
C PRO A 129 -17.36 5.67 6.26
N THR A 130 -16.40 6.46 5.75
CA THR A 130 -16.66 7.58 4.82
C THR A 130 -16.96 7.12 3.40
N ASN A 131 -16.66 5.86 3.06
CA ASN A 131 -16.94 5.30 1.74
C ASN A 131 -18.42 4.93 1.60
N SER A 132 -18.88 4.71 0.36
CA SER A 132 -20.24 4.21 0.14
C SER A 132 -20.40 2.82 0.76
N HIS A 133 -21.59 2.56 1.32
CA HIS A 133 -21.88 1.29 1.98
C HIS A 133 -21.60 0.06 1.09
N GLN A 134 -21.94 0.15 -0.19
CA GLN A 134 -21.67 -0.90 -1.18
C GLN A 134 -20.16 -1.14 -1.34
N ASN A 135 -19.34 -0.09 -1.40
CA ASN A 135 -17.89 -0.21 -1.55
C ASN A 135 -17.27 -0.84 -0.30
N ILE A 136 -17.72 -0.43 0.89
CA ILE A 136 -17.26 -1.00 2.17
C ILE A 136 -17.51 -2.52 2.20
N LEU A 137 -18.74 -2.96 1.93
CA LEU A 137 -19.09 -4.38 1.93
C LEU A 137 -18.29 -5.17 0.89
N ALA A 138 -18.09 -4.60 -0.30
CA ALA A 138 -17.30 -5.25 -1.36
C ALA A 138 -15.83 -5.42 -0.93
N CYS A 139 -15.21 -4.36 -0.40
CA CYS A 139 -13.83 -4.40 0.10
C CYS A 139 -13.69 -5.38 1.28
N GLN A 140 -14.61 -5.35 2.25
CA GLN A 140 -14.59 -6.29 3.39
C GLN A 140 -14.66 -7.75 2.94
N ARG A 141 -15.50 -8.07 1.95
CA ARG A 141 -15.55 -9.42 1.36
C ARG A 141 -14.22 -9.80 0.73
N SER A 142 -13.62 -8.92 -0.09
CA SER A 142 -12.32 -9.19 -0.69
C SER A 142 -11.23 -9.42 0.35
N VAL A 143 -11.17 -8.59 1.40
CA VAL A 143 -10.23 -8.72 2.53
C VAL A 143 -10.41 -10.05 3.27
N SER A 144 -11.65 -10.49 3.47
CA SER A 144 -11.93 -11.78 4.10
C SER A 144 -11.57 -12.97 3.19
N GLN A 145 -11.88 -12.89 1.89
CA GLN A 145 -11.73 -14.00 0.96
C GLN A 145 -10.27 -14.26 0.57
N CYS A 146 -9.42 -13.23 0.55
CA CYS A 146 -7.99 -13.40 0.27
C CYS A 146 -7.17 -13.86 1.48
N GLY A 147 -7.79 -14.03 2.66
CA GLY A 147 -7.09 -14.43 3.89
C GLY A 147 -6.41 -13.27 4.63
N LEU A 148 -6.51 -12.03 4.14
CA LEU A 148 -5.92 -10.86 4.78
C LEU A 148 -6.49 -10.63 6.19
N LEU A 149 -7.81 -10.77 6.37
CA LEU A 149 -8.42 -10.69 7.70
C LEU A 149 -7.83 -11.73 8.66
N HIS A 150 -7.69 -12.97 8.21
CA HIS A 150 -7.11 -14.03 9.04
C HIS A 150 -5.67 -13.71 9.42
N ARG A 151 -4.87 -13.22 8.46
CA ARG A 151 -3.48 -12.81 8.69
C ARG A 151 -3.36 -11.71 9.75
N LEU A 152 -4.22 -10.69 9.68
CA LEU A 152 -4.27 -9.61 10.67
C LEU A 152 -4.67 -10.13 12.05
N CYS A 153 -5.65 -11.05 12.13
CA CYS A 153 -6.03 -11.67 13.41
C CYS A 153 -4.88 -12.48 14.02
N VAL A 154 -4.10 -13.21 13.21
CA VAL A 154 -2.90 -13.90 13.70
C VAL A 154 -1.84 -12.90 14.15
N MET A 155 -1.69 -11.77 13.46
CA MET A 155 -0.85 -10.64 13.90
C MET A 155 -1.18 -10.30 15.36
N LEU A 156 -2.44 -10.02 15.68
CA LEU A 156 -2.86 -9.60 17.03
C LEU A 156 -2.53 -10.60 18.15
N THR A 157 -2.27 -11.88 17.85
CA THR A 157 -1.93 -12.89 18.87
C THR A 157 -0.42 -13.02 19.11
N LEU A 158 0.42 -12.41 18.27
CA LEU A 158 1.87 -12.50 18.41
C LEU A 158 2.39 -11.51 19.46
N THR A 159 3.16 -12.03 20.41
CA THR A 159 3.80 -11.24 21.47
C THR A 159 4.99 -10.42 20.98
N THR A 160 5.43 -10.60 19.73
CA THR A 160 6.61 -9.94 19.15
C THR A 160 6.29 -8.60 18.49
N ILE A 161 5.00 -8.24 18.37
CA ILE A 161 4.58 -7.02 17.68
C ILE A 161 4.63 -5.84 18.65
N PRO A 162 5.19 -4.70 18.21
CA PRO A 162 5.16 -3.46 18.96
C PRO A 162 3.74 -2.98 19.34
N ALA A 163 3.59 -2.39 20.53
CA ALA A 163 2.29 -2.01 21.08
C ALA A 163 1.59 -0.89 20.28
N ASP A 164 2.35 -0.01 19.64
CA ASP A 164 1.87 1.02 18.71
C ASP A 164 1.21 0.40 17.48
N VAL A 165 1.80 -0.65 16.90
CA VAL A 165 1.19 -1.40 15.78
C VAL A 165 -0.08 -2.13 16.21
N LEU A 166 -0.15 -2.65 17.43
CA LEU A 166 -1.34 -3.32 17.97
C LEU A 166 -2.48 -2.34 18.30
N ALA A 167 -2.16 -1.07 18.55
CA ALA A 167 -3.13 -0.05 18.94
C ALA A 167 -3.82 0.64 17.75
N GLU A 168 -3.37 0.38 16.51
CA GLU A 168 -3.87 1.02 15.29
C GLU A 168 -5.12 0.36 14.69
#